data_AF-A0AAP3XPH8-F1
#
_entry.id   AF-A0AAP3XPH8-F1
#
_cell.length_a   1.000
_cell.length_b   1.000
_cell.length_c   1.000
_cell.angle_alpha   90.00
_cell.angle_beta   90.00
_cell.angle_gamma   90.00
#
_symmetry.space_group_name_H-M   'P 1'
#
loop_
_entity.id
_entity.type
_entity.pdbx_description
1 polymer ?
#
loop_
_entity_poly.entity_id
_entity_poly.type
_entity_poly.pdbx_seq_one_letter_code
_entity_poly.pdbx_strand_id
1 'polypeptide(L)'
;MIGTDLAHAAALGLRRSLPALTVLLALLLDLLPAPRTGPQPVAPSLLLSVAYYWLALRPELLPTGVLFLLGLVADAAGGQPLGLTPLALLAGHVAVAACRRLLYLRAFGGLWIGFAAMLATSELVAWLVASLWQARLLSLQPAFAEATLSLAAFPAVAWLLSLLLTLLPAPVHAPGR
;
A
#
# COMPACT_ATOMS: atom_id res chain seq x y z
N MET A 1 14.69 -32.12 -19.13
CA MET A 1 13.38 -31.46 -19.30
C MET A 1 12.68 -31.13 -17.97
N ILE A 2 12.85 -31.90 -16.88
CA ILE A 2 12.17 -31.64 -15.58
C ILE A 2 12.70 -30.38 -14.85
N GLY A 3 13.98 -30.01 -15.01
CA GLY A 3 14.60 -28.88 -14.31
C GLY A 3 14.11 -27.49 -14.75
N THR A 4 13.66 -27.34 -16.00
CA THR A 4 13.19 -26.05 -16.54
C THR A 4 11.77 -25.71 -16.12
N ASP A 5 10.91 -26.72 -15.89
CA ASP A 5 9.53 -26.54 -15.42
C ASP A 5 9.48 -26.14 -13.94
N LEU A 6 10.35 -26.72 -13.10
CA LEU A 6 10.46 -26.34 -11.68
C LEU A 6 10.93 -24.90 -11.50
N ALA A 7 11.91 -24.46 -12.29
CA ALA A 7 12.40 -23.07 -12.27
C ALA A 7 11.31 -22.08 -12.72
N HIS A 8 10.51 -22.44 -13.73
CA HIS A 8 9.37 -21.63 -14.18
C HIS A 8 8.27 -21.56 -13.13
N ALA A 9 7.89 -22.70 -12.54
CA ALA A 9 6.87 -22.75 -11.49
C ALA A 9 7.29 -21.93 -10.26
N ALA A 10 8.55 -22.01 -9.87
CA ALA A 10 9.12 -21.19 -8.79
C ALA A 10 9.10 -19.69 -9.13
N ALA A 11 9.47 -19.30 -10.34
CA ALA A 11 9.44 -17.89 -10.78
C ALA A 11 8.01 -17.32 -10.83
N LEU A 12 7.02 -18.13 -11.23
CA LEU A 12 5.60 -17.79 -11.22
C LEU A 12 5.07 -17.64 -9.77
N GLY A 13 5.45 -18.56 -8.88
CA GLY A 13 5.11 -18.49 -7.46
C GLY A 13 5.68 -17.24 -6.79
N LEU A 14 6.95 -16.95 -7.03
CA LEU A 14 7.61 -15.76 -6.51
C LEU A 14 6.90 -14.49 -6.97
N ARG A 15 6.61 -14.36 -8.28
CA ARG A 15 5.89 -13.20 -8.83
C ARG A 15 4.52 -12.98 -8.22
N ARG A 16 3.78 -14.05 -7.94
CA ARG A 16 2.46 -13.98 -7.27
C ARG A 16 2.57 -13.52 -5.82
N SER A 17 3.67 -13.84 -5.14
CA SER A 17 3.90 -13.46 -3.74
C SER A 17 4.45 -12.05 -3.54
N LEU A 18 5.01 -11.41 -4.59
CA LEU A 18 5.62 -10.08 -4.47
C LEU A 18 4.71 -9.01 -3.86
N PRO A 19 3.41 -8.90 -4.22
CA PRO A 19 2.56 -7.88 -3.62
C PRO A 19 2.44 -8.05 -2.12
N ALA A 20 2.15 -9.28 -1.66
CA ALA A 20 2.07 -9.57 -0.23
C ALA A 20 3.40 -9.32 0.49
N LEU A 21 4.53 -9.75 -0.09
CA LEU A 21 5.85 -9.55 0.49
C LEU A 21 6.26 -8.09 0.58
N THR A 22 6.00 -7.30 -0.46
CA THR A 22 6.35 -5.87 -0.47
C THR A 22 5.44 -5.06 0.43
N VAL A 23 4.15 -5.41 0.54
CA VAL A 23 3.24 -4.79 1.50
C VAL A 23 3.63 -5.15 2.94
N LEU A 24 4.00 -6.41 3.21
CA LEU A 24 4.50 -6.82 4.52
C LEU A 24 5.82 -6.11 4.87
N LEU A 25 6.74 -5.99 3.91
CA LEU A 25 7.97 -5.23 4.10
C LEU A 25 7.68 -3.77 4.41
N ALA A 26 6.77 -3.13 3.68
CA ALA A 26 6.36 -1.76 3.91
C ALA A 26 5.77 -1.58 5.32
N LEU A 27 4.92 -2.51 5.76
CA LEU A 27 4.41 -2.55 7.13
C LEU A 27 5.55 -2.61 8.16
N LEU A 28 6.52 -3.51 7.97
CA LEU A 28 7.65 -3.64 8.89
C LEU A 28 8.50 -2.37 8.94
N LEU A 29 8.67 -1.67 7.81
CA LEU A 29 9.38 -0.40 7.74
C LEU A 29 8.62 0.72 8.46
N ASP A 30 7.29 0.78 8.35
CA ASP A 30 6.45 1.75 9.08
C ASP A 30 6.51 1.54 10.59
N LEU A 31 6.73 0.29 11.04
CA LEU A 31 6.90 -0.06 12.46
C LEU A 31 8.30 0.26 13.01
N LEU A 32 9.29 0.54 12.14
CA LEU A 32 10.61 0.90 12.62
C LEU A 32 10.54 2.23 13.38
N PRO A 33 11.19 2.35 14.54
CA PRO A 33 11.36 3.63 15.20
C PRO A 33 12.34 4.47 14.37
N ALA A 34 11.83 5.13 13.33
CA ALA A 34 12.61 6.07 12.53
C ALA A 34 13.17 7.18 13.43
N PRO A 35 14.32 7.79 13.10
CA PRO A 35 14.81 8.99 13.76
C PRO A 35 13.80 10.12 13.55
N ARG A 36 12.88 10.22 14.50
CA ARG A 36 11.74 11.13 14.53
C ARG A 36 12.26 12.53 14.87
N THR A 37 12.88 13.21 13.90
CA THR A 37 13.45 14.55 14.10
C THR A 37 12.34 15.60 14.02
N GLY A 38 11.88 16.12 15.15
CA GLY A 38 10.93 17.24 15.22
C GLY A 38 9.95 17.16 16.40
N PRO A 39 9.21 18.25 16.68
CA PRO A 39 8.26 18.33 17.80
C PRO A 39 6.98 17.50 17.59
N GLN A 40 6.59 17.22 16.34
CA GLN A 40 5.54 16.26 15.99
C GLN A 40 6.08 15.36 14.88
N PRO A 41 6.70 14.24 15.24
CA PRO A 41 7.33 13.41 14.25
C PRO A 41 6.29 12.63 13.45
N VAL A 42 6.26 12.90 12.15
CA VAL A 42 5.38 12.25 11.18
C VAL A 42 6.26 11.58 10.12
N ALA A 43 5.86 10.39 9.69
CA ALA A 43 6.54 9.62 8.65
C ALA A 43 5.54 9.33 7.51
N PRO A 44 6.01 9.13 6.27
CA PRO A 44 5.12 8.70 5.20
C PRO A 44 4.63 7.27 5.48
N SER A 45 3.36 7.00 5.19
CA SER A 45 2.80 5.64 5.22
C SER A 45 3.26 4.84 4.02
N LEU A 46 4.27 3.99 4.22
CA LEU A 46 4.77 3.10 3.17
C LEU A 46 3.75 1.97 2.92
N LEU A 47 3.08 1.49 3.95
CA LEU A 47 2.01 0.50 3.86
C LEU A 47 0.95 0.94 2.85
N LEU A 48 0.41 2.15 3.01
CA LEU A 48 -0.64 2.66 2.13
C LEU A 48 -0.11 2.87 0.70
N SER A 49 1.11 3.38 0.57
CA SER A 49 1.78 3.63 -0.72
C SER A 49 1.97 2.35 -1.53
N VAL A 50 2.51 1.30 -0.90
CA VAL A 50 2.75 0.01 -1.54
C VAL A 50 1.43 -0.73 -1.80
N ALA A 51 0.49 -0.71 -0.86
CA ALA A 51 -0.83 -1.30 -1.05
C ALA A 51 -1.56 -0.66 -2.25
N TYR A 52 -1.56 0.67 -2.35
CA TYR A 52 -2.16 1.37 -3.48
C TYR A 52 -1.51 0.99 -4.82
N TYR A 53 -0.17 0.97 -4.88
CA TYR A 53 0.55 0.63 -6.12
C TYR A 53 0.06 -0.71 -6.69
N TRP A 54 -0.03 -1.74 -5.86
CA TRP A 54 -0.51 -3.05 -6.27
C TRP A 54 -2.00 -3.08 -6.57
N LEU A 55 -2.83 -2.36 -5.81
CA LEU A 55 -4.26 -2.23 -6.10
C LEU A 55 -4.54 -1.57 -7.46
N ALA A 56 -3.72 -0.57 -7.83
CA ALA A 56 -3.87 0.13 -9.09
C ALA A 56 -3.45 -0.73 -10.29
N LEU A 57 -2.39 -1.53 -10.15
CA LEU A 57 -1.83 -2.35 -11.25
C LEU A 57 -2.43 -3.75 -11.33
N ARG A 58 -2.65 -4.42 -10.19
CA ARG A 58 -3.06 -5.83 -10.09
C ARG A 58 -3.93 -6.05 -8.84
N PRO A 59 -5.17 -5.53 -8.82
CA PRO A 59 -6.07 -5.65 -7.66
C PRO A 59 -6.36 -7.11 -7.27
N GLU A 60 -6.29 -8.04 -8.23
CA GLU A 60 -6.47 -9.49 -8.02
C GLU A 60 -5.47 -10.09 -7.02
N LEU A 61 -4.30 -9.48 -6.84
CA LEU A 61 -3.24 -9.98 -5.97
C LEU A 61 -3.35 -9.48 -4.53
N LEU A 62 -4.21 -8.48 -4.28
CA LEU A 62 -4.52 -7.98 -2.94
C LEU A 62 -6.03 -8.02 -2.70
N PRO A 63 -6.59 -9.22 -2.41
CA PRO A 63 -7.98 -9.34 -2.02
C PRO A 63 -8.29 -8.49 -0.79
N THR A 64 -9.53 -8.02 -0.69
CA THR A 64 -10.04 -7.24 0.45
C THR A 64 -9.76 -7.91 1.80
N GLY A 65 -9.87 -9.24 1.88
CA GLY A 65 -9.54 -10.01 3.09
C GLY A 65 -8.05 -9.93 3.47
N VAL A 66 -7.15 -9.86 2.51
CA VAL A 66 -5.70 -9.71 2.76
C VAL A 66 -5.39 -8.32 3.29
N LEU A 67 -5.99 -7.26 2.71
CA LEU A 67 -5.86 -5.89 3.23
C LEU A 67 -6.36 -5.77 4.67
N PHE A 68 -7.51 -6.40 4.97
CA PHE A 68 -8.06 -6.42 6.32
C PHE A 68 -7.12 -7.12 7.32
N LEU A 69 -6.60 -8.30 6.96
CA LEU A 69 -5.65 -9.02 7.82
C LEU A 69 -4.35 -8.25 8.02
N LEU A 70 -3.80 -7.65 6.96
CA LEU A 70 -2.61 -6.81 7.05
C LEU A 70 -2.83 -5.61 7.97
N GLY A 71 -3.99 -4.95 7.87
CA GLY A 71 -4.35 -3.86 8.76
C GLY A 71 -4.47 -4.31 10.22
N LEU A 72 -5.07 -5.47 10.49
CA LEU A 72 -5.12 -6.02 11.85
C LEU A 72 -3.74 -6.31 12.42
N VAL A 73 -2.83 -6.87 11.60
CA VAL A 73 -1.44 -7.09 12.01
C VAL A 73 -0.74 -5.75 12.27
N ALA A 74 -1.01 -4.73 11.46
CA ALA A 74 -0.47 -3.38 11.65
C ALA A 74 -0.93 -2.76 12.97
N ASP A 75 -2.23 -2.82 13.26
CA ASP A 75 -2.77 -2.29 14.52
C ASP A 75 -2.18 -3.03 15.72
N ALA A 76 -2.13 -4.36 15.67
CA ALA A 76 -1.60 -5.20 16.75
C ALA A 76 -0.11 -4.94 17.00
N ALA A 77 0.69 -4.82 15.95
CA ALA A 77 2.14 -4.58 16.06
C ALA A 77 2.47 -3.13 16.43
N GLY A 78 1.67 -2.17 15.95
CA GLY A 78 1.83 -0.74 16.23
C GLY A 78 1.23 -0.28 17.56
N GLY A 79 0.50 -1.16 18.27
CA GLY A 79 -0.20 -0.82 19.50
C GLY A 79 -1.37 0.15 19.30
N GLN A 80 -1.95 0.16 18.10
CA GLN A 80 -3.12 0.98 17.76
C GLN A 80 -4.43 0.23 18.09
N PRO A 81 -5.57 0.93 18.18
CA PRO A 81 -6.87 0.28 18.30
C PRO A 81 -7.11 -0.67 17.13
N LEU A 82 -7.39 -1.94 17.42
CA LEU A 82 -7.70 -2.93 16.40
C LEU A 82 -8.90 -2.47 15.58
N GLY A 83 -8.72 -2.38 14.27
CA GLY A 83 -9.74 -1.90 13.35
C GLY A 83 -9.38 -0.57 12.68
N LEU A 84 -8.45 0.22 13.21
CA LEU A 84 -8.08 1.52 12.66
C LEU A 84 -7.46 1.40 11.26
N THR A 85 -6.31 0.74 11.15
CA THR A 85 -5.62 0.55 9.86
C THR A 85 -6.43 -0.25 8.84
N PRO A 86 -7.10 -1.37 9.18
CA PRO A 86 -7.86 -2.13 8.18
C PRO A 86 -9.07 -1.34 7.68
N LEU A 87 -9.77 -0.57 8.51
CA LEU A 87 -10.86 0.29 8.03
C LEU A 87 -10.34 1.38 7.08
N ALA A 88 -9.19 1.99 7.40
CA ALA A 88 -8.55 2.98 6.54
C ALA A 88 -8.18 2.37 5.17
N LEU A 89 -7.49 1.22 5.15
CA LEU A 89 -7.12 0.52 3.91
C LEU A 89 -8.34 0.13 3.06
N LEU A 90 -9.41 -0.36 3.71
CA LEU A 90 -10.64 -0.75 3.03
C LEU A 90 -11.39 0.45 2.46
N ALA A 91 -11.49 1.55 3.20
CA ALA A 91 -12.08 2.79 2.72
C ALA A 91 -11.32 3.33 1.50
N GLY A 92 -10.00 3.35 1.59
CA GLY A 92 -9.11 3.70 0.48
C GLY A 92 -9.30 2.80 -0.75
N HIS A 93 -9.39 1.49 -0.54
CA HIS A 93 -9.66 0.53 -1.61
C HIS A 93 -10.99 0.81 -2.35
N VAL A 94 -12.07 1.08 -1.60
CA VAL A 94 -13.38 1.42 -2.16
C VAL A 94 -13.31 2.75 -2.92
N ALA A 95 -12.62 3.76 -2.40
CA ALA A 95 -12.44 5.05 -3.06
C ALA A 95 -11.73 4.91 -4.41
N VAL A 96 -10.65 4.13 -4.46
CA VAL A 96 -9.93 3.85 -5.71
C VAL A 96 -10.80 3.09 -6.69
N ALA A 97 -11.57 2.08 -6.23
CA ALA A 97 -12.49 1.34 -7.09
C ALA A 97 -13.57 2.25 -7.70
N ALA A 98 -14.10 3.20 -6.93
CA ALA A 98 -15.07 4.19 -7.39
C ALA A 98 -14.47 5.17 -8.41
N CYS A 99 -13.25 5.64 -8.16
CA CYS A 99 -12.56 6.58 -9.05
C CYS A 99 -11.92 5.88 -10.28
N ARG A 100 -11.77 4.56 -10.29
CA ARG A 100 -11.04 3.82 -11.35
C ARG A 100 -11.56 4.05 -12.76
N ARG A 101 -12.87 4.31 -12.91
CA ARG A 101 -13.49 4.63 -14.22
C ARG A 101 -13.17 6.04 -14.72
N LEU A 102 -12.87 6.96 -13.79
CA LEU A 102 -12.56 8.36 -14.06
C LEU A 102 -11.05 8.60 -14.19
N LEU A 103 -10.23 7.71 -13.62
CA LEU A 103 -8.78 7.83 -13.60
C LEU A 103 -8.17 7.23 -14.87
N TYR A 104 -7.41 8.04 -15.62
CA TYR A 104 -6.58 7.55 -16.70
C TYR A 104 -5.26 6.97 -16.14
N LEU A 105 -5.36 5.79 -15.51
CA LEU A 105 -4.24 5.11 -14.83
C LEU A 105 -3.08 4.69 -15.75
N ARG A 106 -3.20 4.90 -17.07
CA ARG A 106 -2.11 4.67 -18.04
C ARG A 106 -1.01 5.73 -17.96
N ALA A 107 -1.32 6.90 -17.39
CA ALA A 107 -0.35 7.96 -17.16
C ALA A 107 0.00 8.05 -15.67
N PHE A 108 1.23 8.43 -15.37
CA PHE A 108 1.70 8.61 -13.99
C PHE A 108 0.81 9.57 -13.19
N GLY A 109 0.33 10.66 -13.82
CA GLY A 109 -0.60 11.59 -13.18
C GLY A 109 -1.90 10.94 -12.71
N GLY A 110 -2.44 9.98 -13.47
CA GLY A 110 -3.64 9.23 -13.07
C GLY A 110 -3.39 8.35 -11.85
N LEU A 111 -2.24 7.68 -11.80
CA LEU A 111 -1.81 6.91 -10.62
C LEU A 111 -1.65 7.82 -9.41
N TRP A 112 -1.07 9.01 -9.57
CA TRP A 112 -0.82 9.92 -8.46
C TRP A 112 -2.11 10.53 -7.90
N ILE A 113 -3.07 10.91 -8.76
CA ILE A 113 -4.40 11.38 -8.34
C ILE A 113 -5.18 10.27 -7.64
N GLY A 114 -5.14 9.04 -8.16
CA GLY A 114 -5.78 7.91 -7.50
C GLY A 114 -5.19 7.62 -6.12
N PHE A 115 -3.88 7.80 -5.96
CA PHE A 115 -3.23 7.68 -4.66
C PHE A 115 -3.70 8.78 -3.71
N ALA A 116 -3.76 10.03 -4.18
CA ALA A 116 -4.27 11.15 -3.38
C ALA A 116 -5.70 10.90 -2.87
N ALA A 117 -6.57 10.31 -3.70
CA ALA A 117 -7.93 9.93 -3.30
C ALA A 117 -7.95 8.81 -2.25
N MET A 118 -7.12 7.76 -2.43
CA MET A 118 -6.98 6.67 -1.45
C MET A 118 -6.49 7.22 -0.11
N LEU A 119 -5.47 8.08 -0.16
CA LEU A 119 -4.84 8.67 1.01
C LEU A 119 -5.81 9.56 1.77
N ALA A 120 -6.49 10.49 1.10
CA ALA A 120 -7.44 11.39 1.74
C ALA A 120 -8.57 10.64 2.44
N THR A 121 -9.09 9.57 1.83
CA THR A 121 -10.16 8.76 2.43
C THR A 121 -9.67 7.89 3.58
N SER A 122 -8.49 7.28 3.45
CA SER A 122 -7.89 6.45 4.49
C SER A 122 -7.55 7.28 5.74
N GLU A 123 -6.92 8.43 5.56
CA GLU A 123 -6.55 9.36 6.64
C GLU A 123 -7.77 9.93 7.35
N LEU A 124 -8.82 10.29 6.61
CA LEU A 124 -10.07 10.77 7.19
C LEU A 124 -10.72 9.70 8.07
N VAL A 125 -10.75 8.44 7.60
CA VAL A 125 -11.31 7.32 8.37
C VAL A 125 -10.44 7.02 9.60
N ALA A 126 -9.13 6.96 9.44
CA ALA A 126 -8.20 6.76 10.55
C ALA A 126 -8.37 7.85 11.62
N TRP A 127 -8.43 9.12 11.23
CA TRP A 127 -8.66 10.25 12.13
C TRP A 127 -10.01 10.17 12.84
N LEU A 128 -11.09 9.81 12.13
CA LEU A 128 -12.42 9.62 12.72
C LEU A 128 -12.41 8.50 13.76
N VAL A 129 -11.86 7.33 13.42
CA VAL A 129 -11.77 6.19 14.32
C VAL A 129 -10.94 6.54 15.55
N ALA A 130 -9.78 7.16 15.37
CA ALA A 130 -8.92 7.59 16.48
C ALA A 130 -9.59 8.64 17.37
N SER A 131 -10.34 9.58 16.79
CA SER A 131 -11.09 10.60 17.54
C SER A 131 -12.23 9.99 18.35
N LEU A 132 -12.99 9.07 17.76
CA LEU A 132 -14.05 8.32 18.45
C LEU A 132 -13.49 7.46 19.58
N TRP A 133 -12.37 6.76 19.34
CA TRP A 133 -11.69 5.93 20.34
C TRP A 133 -11.25 6.73 21.57
N GLN A 134 -10.76 7.95 21.37
CA GLN A 134 -10.32 8.83 22.46
C GLN A 134 -11.45 9.72 23.01
N ALA A 135 -12.68 9.58 22.50
CA ALA A 135 -13.83 10.42 22.81
C ALA A 135 -13.53 11.94 22.71
N ARG A 136 -12.63 12.32 21.79
CA ARG A 136 -12.20 13.71 21.57
C ARG A 136 -11.83 13.94 20.11
N LEU A 137 -12.11 15.12 19.60
CA LEU A 137 -11.64 15.53 18.28
C LEU A 137 -10.14 15.75 18.31
N LEU A 138 -9.40 14.92 17.58
CA LEU A 138 -7.95 15.06 17.44
C LEU A 138 -7.62 16.18 16.45
N SER A 139 -6.43 16.76 16.58
CA SER A 139 -5.93 17.71 15.59
C SER A 139 -5.77 17.02 14.23
N LEU A 140 -6.22 17.68 13.16
CA LEU A 140 -6.03 17.24 11.78
C LEU A 140 -4.60 17.47 11.27
N GLN A 141 -3.83 18.31 11.96
CA GLN A 141 -2.47 18.69 11.55
C GLN A 141 -1.53 17.49 11.32
N PRO A 142 -1.43 16.48 12.23
CA PRO A 142 -0.58 15.31 11.99
C PRO A 142 -1.06 14.47 10.79
N ALA A 143 -2.37 14.22 10.66
CA ALA A 143 -2.92 13.47 9.54
C ALA A 143 -2.64 14.17 8.19
N PHE A 144 -2.74 15.50 8.14
CA PHE A 144 -2.43 16.26 6.95
C PHE A 144 -0.92 16.24 6.61
N ALA A 145 -0.06 16.30 7.62
CA ALA A 145 1.38 16.18 7.43
C ALA A 145 1.75 14.78 6.90
N GLU A 146 1.14 13.73 7.45
CA GLU A 146 1.34 12.34 7.02
C GLU A 146 0.88 12.12 5.59
N ALA A 147 -0.31 12.63 5.26
CA ALA A 147 -0.85 12.61 3.90
C ALA A 147 0.08 13.34 2.93
N THR A 148 0.57 14.53 3.28
CA THR A 148 1.44 15.30 2.39
C THR A 148 2.77 14.58 2.15
N LEU A 149 3.38 14.03 3.19
CA LEU A 149 4.62 13.26 3.10
C LEU A 149 4.43 11.98 2.29
N SER A 150 3.35 11.25 2.52
CA SER A 150 3.03 10.02 1.79
C SER A 150 2.78 10.31 0.31
N LEU A 151 2.03 11.38 0.00
CA LEU A 151 1.77 11.82 -1.37
C LEU A 151 3.06 12.20 -2.11
N ALA A 152 3.98 12.88 -1.42
CA ALA A 152 5.28 13.26 -1.95
C ALA A 152 6.24 12.06 -2.09
N ALA A 153 6.16 11.08 -1.19
CA ALA A 153 6.98 9.87 -1.21
C ALA A 153 6.52 8.84 -2.24
N PHE A 154 5.23 8.83 -2.59
CA PHE A 154 4.64 7.85 -3.50
C PHE A 154 5.37 7.69 -4.84
N PRO A 155 5.78 8.76 -5.56
CA PRO A 155 6.57 8.62 -6.78
C PRO A 155 7.85 7.78 -6.60
N ALA A 156 8.56 7.99 -5.49
CA ALA A 156 9.78 7.24 -5.18
C ALA A 156 9.47 5.76 -4.87
N VAL A 157 8.40 5.49 -4.11
CA VAL A 157 7.92 4.13 -3.82
C VAL A 157 7.51 3.42 -5.12
N ALA A 158 6.72 4.07 -5.96
CA ALA A 158 6.29 3.53 -7.25
C ALA A 158 7.48 3.23 -8.17
N TRP A 159 8.47 4.12 -8.19
CA TRP A 159 9.72 3.90 -8.92
C TRP A 159 10.47 2.68 -8.39
N LEU A 160 10.68 2.58 -7.08
CA LEU A 160 11.36 1.44 -6.45
C LEU A 160 10.66 0.11 -6.74
N LEU A 161 9.34 0.05 -6.65
CA LEU A 161 8.56 -1.15 -6.98
C LEU A 161 8.62 -1.50 -8.46
N SER A 162 8.64 -0.50 -9.35
CA SER A 162 8.81 -0.74 -10.78
C SER A 162 10.20 -1.30 -11.10
N LEU A 163 11.24 -0.83 -10.41
CA LEU A 163 12.59 -1.38 -10.51
C LEU A 163 12.63 -2.84 -10.01
N LEU A 164 11.98 -3.12 -8.89
CA LEU A 164 11.87 -4.50 -8.38
C LEU A 164 11.22 -5.44 -9.41
N LEU A 165 10.19 -4.96 -10.10
CA LEU A 165 9.49 -5.71 -11.13
C LEU A 165 10.33 -5.94 -12.40
N THR A 166 11.17 -4.97 -12.80
CA THR A 166 12.04 -5.11 -13.97
C THR A 166 13.25 -6.01 -13.71
N LEU A 167 13.73 -6.06 -12.46
CA LEU A 167 14.81 -6.97 -12.05
C LEU A 167 14.39 -8.45 -12.07
N LEU A 168 13.09 -8.74 -12.07
CA LEU A 168 12.60 -10.11 -12.19
C LEU A 168 12.56 -10.51 -13.67
N PRO A 169 13.30 -11.55 -14.09
CA PRO A 169 13.34 -11.99 -15.49
C PRO A 169 11.94 -12.41 -15.97
N ALA A 170 11.44 -11.80 -17.04
CA ALA A 170 10.16 -12.18 -17.63
C ALA A 170 10.17 -13.68 -17.99
N PRO A 171 9.04 -14.40 -17.83
CA PRO A 171 8.97 -15.76 -18.35
C PRO A 171 9.30 -15.71 -19.85
N VAL A 172 10.36 -16.39 -20.24
CA VAL A 172 10.69 -16.61 -21.65
C VAL A 172 9.46 -17.29 -22.23
N HIS A 173 8.72 -16.58 -23.07
CA HIS A 173 7.62 -17.18 -23.81
C HIS A 173 8.25 -18.31 -24.62
N ALA A 174 7.98 -19.56 -24.25
CA ALA A 174 8.31 -20.68 -25.12
C ALA A 174 7.56 -20.42 -26.44
N PRO A 175 8.25 -20.23 -27.58
CA PRO A 175 7.58 -20.01 -28.85
C PRO A 175 6.64 -21.20 -29.10
N GLY A 176 5.40 -20.86 -29.47
CA GLY A 176 4.32 -21.81 -29.71
C GLY A 176 4.77 -22.98 -30.57
N ARG A 177 4.35 -24.18 -30.16
CA ARG A 177 4.26 -25.34 -31.03
C ARG A 177 2.96 -25.28 -31.81
#